data_AF-A0A956HZ89-F1
#
_entry.id   AF-A0A956HZ89-F1
#
_cell.length_a   1.000
_cell.length_b   1.000
_cell.length_c   1.000
_cell.angle_alpha   90.00
_cell.angle_beta   90.00
_cell.angle_gamma   90.00
#
_symmetry.space_group_name_H-M   'P 1'
#
loop_
_entity.id
_entity.type
_entity.pdbx_description
1 polymer ?
#
loop_
_entity_poly.entity_id
_entity_poly.type
_entity_poly.pdbx_seq_one_letter_code
_entity_poly.pdbx_strand_id
1 'polypeptide(L)' 'MDAGQHSRFLSYLELAKYFVRKGTVALDAQSFAACDAEFTQLLERERRGAASREDAQRLVQLRRMLLRD' A
#
# COMPACT_ATOMS: atom_id res chain seq x y z
N MET A 1 -10.52 37.79 7.83
CA MET A 1 -10.61 36.43 8.43
C MET A 1 -9.90 36.51 9.76
N ASP A 2 -10.56 36.19 10.86
CA ASP A 2 -9.92 36.24 12.19
C ASP A 2 -8.82 35.19 12.31
N ALA A 3 -7.73 35.50 13.00
CA ALA A 3 -6.56 34.63 13.13
C ALA A 3 -6.92 33.28 13.78
N GLY A 4 -7.84 33.29 14.74
CA GLY A 4 -8.36 32.06 15.37
C GLY A 4 -9.23 31.22 14.43
N GLN A 5 -9.87 31.83 13.44
CA GLN A 5 -10.67 31.13 12.43
C GLN A 5 -9.77 30.52 11.35
N HIS A 6 -8.71 31.23 10.95
CA HIS A 6 -7.71 30.72 10.00
C HIS A 6 -6.94 29.53 10.56
N SER A 7 -6.50 29.59 11.83
CA SER A 7 -5.81 28.48 12.50
C SER A 7 -6.67 27.21 12.56
N ARG A 8 -7.95 27.33 12.96
CA ARG A 8 -8.90 26.21 12.98
C ARG A 8 -9.11 25.58 11.60
N PHE A 9 -9.16 26.40 10.55
CA PHE A 9 -9.29 25.91 9.17
C PHE A 9 -8.07 25.10 8.72
N LEU A 10 -6.85 25.55 9.08
CA LEU A 10 -5.63 24.80 8.76
C LEU A 10 -5.58 23.46 9.49
N SER A 11 -5.92 23.41 10.79
CA SER A 11 -5.99 22.16 11.54
C SER A 11 -7.01 21.17 10.95
N TYR A 12 -8.16 21.68 10.48
CA TYR A 12 -9.15 20.85 9.79
C TYR A 12 -8.60 20.25 8.49
N LEU A 13 -7.88 21.03 7.68
CA LEU A 13 -7.26 20.55 6.45
C LEU A 13 -6.21 19.45 6.71
N GLU A 14 -5.41 19.60 7.77
CA GLU A 14 -4.43 18.57 8.15
C GLU A 14 -5.10 17.27 8.57
N LEU A 15 -6.16 17.34 9.38
CA LEU A 15 -6.95 16.19 9.76
C LEU A 15 -7.60 15.52 8.54
N ALA A 16 -8.20 16.30 7.63
CA ALA A 16 -8.81 15.77 6.42
C ALA A 16 -7.77 15.07 5.52
N LYS A 17 -6.60 15.68 5.31
CA LYS A 17 -5.49 15.06 4.57
C LYS A 17 -5.03 13.75 5.21
N TYR A 18 -4.94 13.71 6.55
CA TYR A 18 -4.60 12.50 7.29
C TYR A 18 -5.64 11.40 7.12
N PHE A 19 -6.93 11.73 7.23
CA PHE A 19 -8.03 10.78 7.03
C PHE A 19 -8.06 10.24 5.60
N VAL A 20 -7.90 11.10 4.60
CA VAL A 20 -7.83 10.67 3.20
C VAL A 20 -6.64 9.74 3.00
N ARG A 21 -5.45 10.11 3.47
CA ARG A 21 -4.23 9.29 3.35
C ARG A 21 -4.38 7.94 4.05
N LYS A 22 -4.95 7.91 5.25
CA LYS A 22 -5.21 6.64 5.96
C LYS A 22 -6.29 5.81 5.30
N GLY A 23 -7.35 6.45 4.82
CA GLY A 23 -8.43 5.80 4.08
C GLY A 23 -7.93 5.15 2.80
N THR A 24 -7.11 5.86 2.03
CA THR A 24 -6.48 5.31 0.82
C THR A 24 -5.52 4.16 1.15
N VAL A 25 -4.72 4.27 2.22
CA VAL A 25 -3.84 3.17 2.66
C VAL A 25 -4.65 1.94 3.10
N ALA A 26 -5.77 2.13 3.80
CA ALA A 26 -6.64 1.03 4.22
C ALA A 26 -7.36 0.37 3.03
N LEU A 27 -7.83 1.18 2.07
CA LEU A 27 -8.43 0.71 0.82
C LEU A 27 -7.40 -0.02 -0.05
N ASP A 28 -6.17 0.49 -0.13
CA ASP A 28 -5.07 -0.18 -0.83
C ASP A 28 -4.75 -1.51 -0.16
N ALA A 29 -4.60 -1.54 1.17
CA ALA A 29 -4.34 -2.78 1.91
C ALA A 29 -5.43 -3.84 1.71
N GLN A 30 -6.71 -3.44 1.67
CA GLN A 30 -7.81 -4.37 1.38
C GLN A 30 -7.84 -4.82 -0.08
N SER A 31 -7.59 -3.90 -1.02
CA SER A 31 -7.66 -4.17 -2.45
C SER A 31 -6.50 -5.06 -2.91
N PHE A 32 -5.35 -5.00 -2.23
CA PHE A 32 -4.15 -5.74 -2.57
C PHE A 32 -3.82 -6.88 -1.59
N ALA A 33 -4.64 -7.13 -0.57
CA ALA A 33 -4.41 -8.20 0.43
C ALA A 33 -4.14 -9.58 -0.19
N ALA A 34 -4.87 -9.93 -1.26
CA ALA A 34 -4.65 -11.19 -1.97
C ALA A 34 -3.31 -11.22 -2.72
N CYS A 35 -2.90 -10.09 -3.31
CA CYS A 35 -1.61 -9.93 -3.98
C CYS A 35 -0.44 -9.95 -2.98
N ASP A 36 -0.59 -9.32 -1.81
CA ASP A 36 0.39 -9.36 -0.72
C ASP A 36 0.58 -10.79 -0.17
N ALA A 37 -0.52 -11.53 0.00
CA ALA A 37 -0.48 -12.93 0.42
C ALA A 37 0.21 -13.82 -0.62
N GLU A 38 -0.14 -13.65 -1.90
CA GLU A 38 0.50 -14.36 -3.03
C GLU A 38 2.00 -14.04 -3.09
N PHE A 39 2.37 -12.76 -2.98
CA PHE A 39 3.76 -12.30 -2.97
C PHE A 39 4.56 -12.93 -1.83
N THR A 40 4.01 -12.93 -0.61
CA THR A 40 4.66 -13.53 0.56
C THR A 40 4.89 -15.03 0.37
N GLN A 41 3.90 -15.76 -0.15
CA GLN A 41 4.02 -17.20 -0.42
C GLN A 41 5.08 -17.52 -1.48
N LEU A 42 5.10 -16.77 -2.58
CA LEU A 42 6.09 -16.96 -3.64
C LEU A 42 7.50 -16.63 -3.15
N LEU A 43 7.65 -15.60 -2.31
CA LEU A 43 8.93 -15.19 -1.73
C LEU A 43 9.46 -16.22 -0.73
N GLU A 44 8.59 -16.87 0.04
CA GLU A 44 8.98 -18.02 0.86
C GLU A 44 9.40 -19.24 0.03
N ARG A 45 8.70 -19.52 -1.08
CA ARG A 45 9.06 -20.63 -1.98
C ARG A 45 10.41 -20.38 -2.66
N GLU A 46 10.67 -19.13 -3.06
CA GLU A 46 11.97 -18.70 -3.60
C GLU A 46 13.09 -18.88 -2.57
N ARG A 47 12.88 -18.44 -1.32
CA ARG A 47 13.84 -18.63 -0.22
C ARG A 47 14.14 -20.11 0.07
N ARG A 48 13.17 -21.00 -0.14
CA ARG A 48 13.34 -22.46 0.02
C ARG A 48 13.93 -23.13 -1.21
N GLY A 49 14.27 -22.38 -2.27
CA GLY A 49 14.81 -22.92 -3.51
C GLY A 49 13.79 -23.72 -4.34
N ALA A 50 12.49 -23.56 -4.06
CA ALA A 50 11.40 -24.28 -4.69
C ALA A 50 10.59 -23.41 -5.66
N ALA A 51 11.12 -22.24 -6.03
CA ALA A 51 10.49 -21.35 -7.01
C ALA A 51 10.83 -21.78 -8.44
N SER A 52 9.80 -21.89 -9.26
CA SER A 52 9.93 -22.06 -10.70
C SER A 52 10.26 -20.74 -11.39
N ARG A 53 10.61 -20.80 -12.69
CA ARG A 53 10.81 -19.60 -13.52
C ARG A 53 9.53 -18.77 -13.63
N GLU A 54 8.37 -19.42 -13.63
CA GLU A 54 7.06 -18.77 -13.64
C GLU A 54 6.78 -18.05 -12.31
N ASP A 55 7.13 -18.68 -11.19
CA ASP A 55 7.02 -18.06 -9.85
C ASP A 55 7.86 -16.78 -9.76
N ALA A 56 9.10 -16.80 -10.28
CA ALA A 56 9.98 -15.63 -10.30
C ALA A 56 9.41 -14.49 -11.18
N GLN A 57 8.83 -14.80 -12.33
CA GLN A 57 8.16 -13.81 -13.18
C GLN A 57 6.94 -13.20 -12.48
N ARG A 58 6.15 -14.04 -11.80
CA ARG A 58 4.98 -13.60 -11.05
C ARG A 58 5.36 -12.71 -9.87
N LEU A 59 6.44 -13.03 -9.18
CA LEU A 59 6.98 -12.25 -8.05
C LEU A 59 7.39 -10.83 -8.49
N VAL A 60 8.00 -10.68 -9.67
CA VAL A 60 8.32 -9.36 -10.26
C VAL A 60 7.06 -8.58 -10.62
N GLN A 61 6.03 -9.22 -11.16
CA GLN A 61 4.75 -8.57 -11.47
C GLN A 61 4.05 -8.06 -10.21
N LEU A 62 3.94 -8.91 -9.19
CA LEU A 62 3.34 -8.56 -7.89
C LEU A 62 4.11 -7.41 -7.23
N ARG A 63 5.45 -7.43 -7.30
CA ARG A 63 6.28 -6.34 -6.79
C ARG A 63 5.95 -4.99 -7.44
N ARG A 64 5.76 -4.94 -8.76
CA ARG A 64 5.36 -3.70 -9.47
C ARG A 64 3.97 -3.23 -9.06
N MET A 65 3.02 -4.15 -8.96
CA MET A 65 1.63 -3.82 -8.54
C MET A 65 1.55 -3.29 -7.11
N LEU A 66 2.31 -3.90 -6.18
CA LEU A 66 2.28 -3.59 -4.76
C LEU A 66 3.12 -2.36 -4.39
N LEU A 67 4.30 -2.18 -5.03
CA LEU A 67 5.21 -1.07 -4.73
C LEU A 67 5.02 0.16 -5.63
N ARG A 68 4.15 0.07 -6.66
CA ARG A 68 3.85 1.17 -7.60
C ARG A 68 5.09 1.78 -8.28
N ASP A 69 6.09 0.96 -8.62
CA ASP A 69 7.20 1.30 -9.51
C ASP A 69 6.82 1.13 -11.00
#